data_AF-A0A8I1WMX5-F1
#
_entry.id   AF-A0A8I1WMX5-F1
#
_cell.length_a   1.000
_cell.length_b   1.000
_cell.length_c   1.000
_cell.angle_alpha   90.00
_cell.angle_beta   90.00
_cell.angle_gamma   90.00
#
_symmetry.space_group_name_H-M   'P 1'
#
loop_
_entity.id
_entity.type
_entity.pdbx_description
1 polymer ?
#
loop_
_entity_poly.entity_id
_entity_poly.type
_entity_poly.pdbx_seq_one_letter_code
_entity_poly.pdbx_strand_id
1 'polypeptide(L)'
;MKKFLIFCAAVLAACAVCMPAFAEIPLGSVSFSESDTEKTRGIKKDYNKAYLTYFSVIASSAAYAPKGEGAAYLKNYGWDISVQQASRDKWDVHFIQAKNHMSDGTNLYLLSFRGSVNKKDWTADLTAGQVIYGGKTLEESEKIAKGKAERTEDMDAAVLKKAAKKQNKSPEKEVDENAENKNLPKVHKGFNVYADAVLHHLLDDGKSEFLKQFRADRNARLLLTGHSLGGAVATLVGQRLIDYGFDPQRLQVITFGAPAVANKPFKQKYGNRMNLIRVTNTADPIPLTLQALLRTYKQFGEEVRFRIPGTTSNMTHIMNLYLDAGLRNYYQSLDKGVKQGALQDWPDLLLSEGGKPLVLICVKEGKEDKKKKTEPMAMLQRFMLNEYKALFPNYSVYYTDDPWKEMEARQADYLLVLEFDANPSREDRSWFLTLSQTLSDKDGVIAAGSVARRTSPEAGNIRAAMKAVRLQREELLKQTDWLRPGSVQVPGKFTEAEAANR
;
A
#
# COMPACT_ATOMS: atom_id res chain seq x y z
N MET A 1 -28.58 -13.71 65.07
CA MET A 1 -27.10 -13.77 65.02
C MET A 1 -26.67 -14.65 63.85
N LYS A 2 -25.85 -14.12 62.94
CA LYS A 2 -25.03 -14.84 61.93
C LYS A 2 -25.84 -15.59 60.84
N LYS A 3 -25.57 -15.53 59.53
CA LYS A 3 -24.53 -14.91 58.71
C LYS A 3 -25.06 -14.93 57.26
N PHE A 4 -24.69 -13.90 56.50
CA PHE A 4 -24.70 -13.82 55.04
C PHE A 4 -24.12 -15.09 54.38
N LEU A 5 -24.74 -15.56 53.29
CA LEU A 5 -24.00 -15.95 52.09
C LEU A 5 -24.91 -15.80 50.87
N ILE A 6 -24.65 -14.77 50.08
CA ILE A 6 -25.19 -14.56 48.74
C ILE A 6 -24.42 -15.48 47.80
N PHE A 7 -25.10 -16.40 47.13
CA PHE A 7 -24.53 -17.18 46.03
C PHE A 7 -25.12 -16.62 44.72
N CYS A 8 -24.51 -15.56 44.19
CA CYS A 8 -24.78 -15.10 42.84
C CYS A 8 -24.05 -16.04 41.86
N ALA A 9 -24.78 -17.03 41.33
CA ALA A 9 -24.36 -17.75 40.14
C ALA A 9 -24.54 -16.84 38.92
N ALA A 10 -23.56 -15.97 38.67
CA ALA A 10 -23.44 -15.27 37.39
C ALA A 10 -22.90 -16.26 36.36
N VAL A 11 -23.80 -16.90 35.61
CA VAL A 11 -23.46 -17.57 34.36
C VAL A 11 -23.11 -16.49 33.35
N LEU A 12 -21.86 -16.02 33.38
CA LEU A 12 -21.25 -15.34 32.24
C LEU A 12 -20.94 -16.43 31.21
N ALA A 13 -21.90 -16.68 30.32
CA ALA A 13 -21.59 -17.22 29.01
C ALA A 13 -20.68 -16.21 28.32
N ALA A 14 -19.38 -16.32 28.55
CA ALA A 14 -18.38 -15.71 27.71
C ALA A 14 -18.50 -16.40 26.34
N CYS A 15 -19.36 -15.87 25.48
CA CYS A 15 -19.09 -15.92 24.06
C CYS A 15 -17.71 -15.25 23.90
N ALA A 16 -16.66 -16.08 23.87
CA ALA A 16 -15.36 -15.68 23.38
C ALA A 16 -15.57 -15.28 21.92
N VAL A 17 -15.92 -14.01 21.69
CA VAL A 17 -15.71 -13.38 20.41
C VAL A 17 -14.21 -13.36 20.25
N CYS A 18 -13.69 -14.40 19.60
CA CYS A 18 -12.32 -14.46 19.13
C CYS A 18 -12.16 -13.26 18.19
N MET A 19 -11.69 -12.13 18.70
CA MET A 19 -11.36 -10.99 17.85
C MET A 19 -10.13 -11.38 17.02
N PRO A 20 -10.16 -11.15 15.70
CA PRO A 20 -9.17 -11.68 14.79
C PRO A 20 -7.82 -11.03 15.06
N ALA A 21 -6.78 -11.85 14.88
CA ALA A 21 -5.40 -11.43 14.76
C ALA A 21 -5.22 -10.11 14.00
N PHE A 22 -4.40 -9.23 14.54
CA PHE A 22 -4.14 -7.88 14.05
C PHE A 22 -3.78 -7.86 12.56
N ALA A 23 -4.44 -6.99 11.78
CA ALA A 23 -4.33 -7.03 10.33
C ALA A 23 -3.69 -5.78 9.72
N GLU A 24 -2.37 -5.84 9.66
CA GLU A 24 -1.57 -5.17 8.64
C GLU A 24 -0.58 -6.23 8.12
N ILE A 25 -0.41 -6.32 6.79
CA ILE A 25 0.32 -7.41 6.09
C ILE A 25 1.70 -7.67 6.71
N PRO A 26 2.26 -8.90 6.61
CA PRO A 26 3.14 -9.51 7.60
C PRO A 26 4.03 -8.53 8.39
N LEU A 27 3.91 -8.59 9.71
CA LEU A 27 4.44 -7.71 10.77
C LEU A 27 3.69 -6.39 10.95
N GLY A 28 3.14 -5.80 9.90
CA GLY A 28 2.34 -4.57 9.96
C GLY A 28 3.04 -3.34 10.58
N SER A 29 2.33 -2.22 10.74
CA SER A 29 2.85 -1.03 11.46
C SER A 29 3.05 -1.27 12.97
N VAL A 30 4.08 -0.75 13.63
CA VAL A 30 4.24 -0.85 15.09
C VAL A 30 3.64 0.35 15.83
N SER A 31 3.13 0.11 17.03
CA SER A 31 2.59 1.15 17.91
C SER A 31 3.70 1.87 18.69
N PHE A 32 3.40 3.08 19.13
CA PHE A 32 4.27 3.82 20.04
C PHE A 32 3.89 3.52 21.50
N SER A 33 4.89 3.31 22.34
CA SER A 33 4.75 3.14 23.79
C SER A 33 5.09 4.44 24.52
N GLU A 34 4.60 4.64 25.74
CA GLU A 34 5.06 5.72 26.63
C GLU A 34 6.54 5.57 26.98
N SER A 35 7.02 4.33 27.12
CA SER A 35 8.42 4.01 27.40
C SER A 35 9.38 4.26 26.23
N ASP A 36 8.86 4.53 25.02
CA ASP A 36 9.73 4.76 23.87
C ASP A 36 10.54 6.07 24.03
N THR A 37 11.87 5.91 24.05
CA THR A 37 12.81 7.03 23.93
C THR A 37 12.60 7.78 22.60
N GLU A 38 13.05 9.03 22.50
CA GLU A 38 12.98 9.80 21.25
C GLU A 38 13.64 9.04 20.08
N LYS A 39 14.78 8.39 20.33
CA LYS A 39 15.46 7.53 19.36
C LYS A 39 14.58 6.36 18.92
N THR A 40 13.99 5.63 19.87
CA THR A 40 13.08 4.50 19.59
C THR A 40 11.88 4.96 18.76
N ARG A 41 11.25 6.10 19.14
CA ARG A 41 10.15 6.69 18.38
C ARG A 41 10.56 7.05 16.96
N GLY A 42 11.77 7.60 16.77
CA GLY A 42 12.31 7.90 15.44
C GLY A 42 12.44 6.66 14.56
N ILE A 43 12.96 5.57 15.11
CA ILE A 43 13.11 4.29 14.41
C ILE A 43 11.74 3.69 14.06
N LYS A 44 10.80 3.67 15.00
CA LYS A 44 9.43 3.20 14.77
C LYS A 44 8.70 4.04 13.71
N LYS A 45 8.92 5.36 13.68
CA LYS A 45 8.42 6.25 12.61
C LYS A 45 8.99 5.89 11.24
N ASP A 46 10.31 5.71 11.14
CA ASP A 46 10.99 5.30 9.90
C ASP A 46 10.45 3.94 9.39
N TYR A 47 10.26 2.99 10.30
CA TYR A 47 9.70 1.68 10.01
C TYR A 47 8.25 1.78 9.54
N ASN A 48 7.37 2.45 10.29
CA ASN A 48 5.96 2.61 9.92
C ASN A 48 5.80 3.32 8.58
N LYS A 49 6.65 4.30 8.29
CA LYS A 49 6.68 4.97 7.00
C LYS A 49 7.08 4.02 5.87
N ALA A 50 8.11 3.20 6.07
CA ALA A 50 8.55 2.22 5.08
C ALA A 50 7.50 1.12 4.87
N TYR A 51 6.89 0.65 5.96
CA TYR A 51 5.78 -0.31 5.96
C TYR A 51 4.57 0.22 5.19
N LEU A 52 4.04 1.39 5.57
CA LEU A 52 2.87 1.99 4.92
C LEU A 52 3.15 2.32 3.45
N THR A 53 4.40 2.62 3.10
CA THR A 53 4.82 2.76 1.71
C THR A 53 4.72 1.44 0.95
N TYR A 54 5.21 0.33 1.52
CA TYR A 54 5.09 -1.00 0.89
C TYR A 54 3.62 -1.45 0.78
N PHE A 55 2.84 -1.26 1.83
CA PHE A 55 1.40 -1.53 1.82
C PHE A 55 0.67 -0.70 0.74
N SER A 56 0.96 0.59 0.64
CA SER A 56 0.36 1.50 -0.34
C SER A 56 0.67 1.11 -1.79
N VAL A 57 1.86 0.57 -2.09
CA VAL A 57 2.16 0.10 -3.45
C VAL A 57 1.42 -1.19 -3.79
N ILE A 58 1.19 -2.08 -2.82
CA ILE A 58 0.34 -3.27 -3.00
C ILE A 58 -1.09 -2.84 -3.30
N ALA A 59 -1.65 -1.91 -2.51
CA ALA A 59 -2.97 -1.32 -2.74
C ALA A 59 -3.08 -0.64 -4.11
N SER A 60 -2.03 0.09 -4.54
CA SER A 60 -1.97 0.69 -5.87
C SER A 60 -1.99 -0.39 -6.96
N SER A 61 -1.27 -1.50 -6.78
CA SER A 61 -1.29 -2.63 -7.73
C SER A 61 -2.67 -3.31 -7.80
N ALA A 62 -3.38 -3.41 -6.67
CA ALA A 62 -4.73 -3.94 -6.59
C ALA A 62 -5.74 -3.05 -7.34
N ALA A 63 -5.58 -1.73 -7.31
CA ALA A 63 -6.41 -0.81 -8.11
C ALA A 63 -6.23 -1.01 -9.62
N TYR A 64 -5.03 -1.36 -10.09
CA TYR A 64 -4.78 -1.70 -11.49
C TYR A 64 -5.36 -3.06 -11.91
N ALA A 65 -5.30 -4.04 -11.02
CA ALA A 65 -5.75 -5.39 -11.25
C ALA A 65 -6.54 -5.92 -10.04
N PRO A 66 -7.86 -5.63 -9.95
CA PRO A 66 -8.67 -6.04 -8.80
C PRO A 66 -8.85 -7.55 -8.63
N LYS A 67 -8.54 -8.32 -9.69
CA LYS A 67 -8.46 -9.79 -9.68
C LYS A 67 -7.02 -10.31 -9.69
N GLY A 68 -6.04 -9.42 -9.50
CA GLY A 68 -4.61 -9.73 -9.52
C GLY A 68 -4.04 -10.05 -8.14
N GLU A 69 -2.74 -10.34 -8.10
CA GLU A 69 -2.07 -10.85 -6.90
C GLU A 69 -2.08 -9.86 -5.73
N GLY A 70 -1.96 -8.54 -5.97
CA GLY A 70 -2.03 -7.56 -4.88
C GLY A 70 -3.40 -7.53 -4.19
N ALA A 71 -4.49 -7.65 -4.95
CA ALA A 71 -5.84 -7.72 -4.39
C ALA A 71 -6.09 -9.04 -3.65
N ALA A 72 -5.63 -10.16 -4.21
CA ALA A 72 -5.70 -11.47 -3.56
C ALA A 72 -4.89 -11.48 -2.26
N TYR A 73 -3.70 -10.88 -2.26
CA TYR A 73 -2.83 -10.77 -1.09
C TYR A 73 -3.51 -9.99 0.04
N LEU A 74 -4.07 -8.82 -0.26
CA LEU A 74 -4.81 -8.04 0.74
C LEU A 74 -6.01 -8.83 1.30
N LYS A 75 -6.81 -9.48 0.45
CA LYS A 75 -7.94 -10.32 0.90
C LYS A 75 -7.52 -11.48 1.80
N ASN A 76 -6.39 -12.11 1.51
CA ASN A 76 -5.84 -13.19 2.33
C ASN A 76 -5.48 -12.72 3.76
N TYR A 77 -5.18 -11.43 3.94
CA TYR A 77 -4.95 -10.81 5.25
C TYR A 77 -6.19 -10.10 5.80
N GLY A 78 -7.38 -10.50 5.38
CA GLY A 78 -8.65 -10.06 5.97
C GLY A 78 -9.12 -8.67 5.53
N TRP A 79 -8.50 -8.06 4.52
CA TRP A 79 -8.97 -6.78 4.00
C TRP A 79 -10.31 -6.94 3.28
N ASP A 80 -11.32 -6.21 3.75
CA ASP A 80 -12.55 -6.00 2.99
C ASP A 80 -12.24 -5.03 1.85
N ILE A 81 -12.39 -5.46 0.60
CA ILE A 81 -12.05 -4.68 -0.60
C ILE A 81 -13.24 -4.64 -1.54
N SER A 82 -13.69 -3.43 -1.86
CA SER A 82 -14.68 -3.18 -2.90
C SER A 82 -14.09 -2.35 -4.04
N VAL A 83 -14.41 -2.75 -5.28
CA VAL A 83 -14.00 -2.02 -6.48
C VAL A 83 -15.08 -1.01 -6.80
N GLN A 84 -14.66 0.23 -6.99
CA GLN A 84 -15.53 1.36 -7.28
C GLN A 84 -15.24 1.94 -8.65
N GLN A 85 -16.29 2.47 -9.27
CA GLN A 85 -16.22 3.29 -10.47
C GLN A 85 -17.02 4.57 -10.22
N ALA A 86 -16.38 5.70 -10.46
CA ALA A 86 -17.03 7.00 -10.46
C ALA A 86 -16.90 7.59 -11.86
N SER A 87 -18.01 8.06 -12.41
CA SER A 87 -18.06 8.63 -13.75
C SER A 87 -18.50 10.09 -13.67
N ARG A 88 -17.87 10.94 -14.49
CA ARG A 88 -18.32 12.32 -14.71
C ARG A 88 -18.08 12.73 -16.15
N ASP A 89 -19.16 13.07 -16.85
CA ASP A 89 -19.14 13.32 -18.29
C ASP A 89 -18.51 12.13 -19.04
N LYS A 90 -17.36 12.33 -19.68
CA LYS A 90 -16.60 11.30 -20.39
C LYS A 90 -15.49 10.64 -19.54
N TRP A 91 -15.38 11.01 -18.27
CA TRP A 91 -14.25 10.62 -17.40
C TRP A 91 -14.66 9.50 -16.46
N ASP A 92 -14.02 8.35 -16.59
CA ASP A 92 -14.17 7.22 -15.69
C ASP A 92 -12.98 7.10 -14.74
N VAL A 93 -13.29 7.05 -13.45
CA VAL A 93 -12.31 6.86 -12.39
C VAL A 93 -12.55 5.53 -11.72
N HIS A 94 -11.56 4.64 -11.80
CA HIS A 94 -11.57 3.38 -11.07
C HIS A 94 -10.72 3.49 -9.82
N PHE A 95 -11.24 3.02 -8.70
CA PHE A 95 -10.53 2.99 -7.43
C PHE A 95 -11.02 1.83 -6.57
N ILE A 96 -10.28 1.50 -5.53
CA ILE A 96 -10.70 0.54 -4.52
C ILE A 96 -10.93 1.26 -3.20
N GLN A 97 -11.99 0.86 -2.52
CA GLN A 97 -12.19 1.12 -1.10
C GLN A 97 -11.79 -0.14 -0.35
N ALA A 98 -10.98 0.01 0.69
CA ALA A 98 -10.66 -1.12 1.55
C ALA A 98 -10.67 -0.75 3.03
N LYS A 99 -10.98 -1.72 3.89
CA LYS A 99 -11.08 -1.54 5.34
C LYS A 99 -10.44 -2.72 6.06
N ASN A 100 -9.70 -2.40 7.12
CA ASN A 100 -9.19 -3.38 8.08
C ASN A 100 -8.80 -2.67 9.39
N HIS A 101 -8.00 -3.33 10.24
CA HIS A 101 -7.53 -2.78 11.51
C HIS A 101 -6.00 -2.79 11.61
N MET A 102 -5.42 -1.66 11.97
CA MET A 102 -4.04 -1.56 12.41
C MET A 102 -3.80 -2.45 13.64
N SER A 103 -2.53 -2.62 13.99
CA SER A 103 -2.16 -3.53 15.07
C SER A 103 -2.38 -3.07 16.48
N ASP A 104 -2.66 -1.79 16.67
CA ASP A 104 -3.23 -1.30 17.92
C ASP A 104 -4.76 -1.44 17.96
N GLY A 105 -5.36 -2.11 16.97
CA GLY A 105 -6.80 -2.25 16.81
C GLY A 105 -7.47 -1.06 16.10
N THR A 106 -6.73 0.00 15.77
CA THR A 106 -7.31 1.18 15.11
C THR A 106 -7.81 0.83 13.71
N ASN A 107 -9.07 1.18 13.39
CA ASN A 107 -9.60 0.98 12.04
C ASN A 107 -8.77 1.74 10.99
N LEU A 108 -8.29 1.06 9.95
CA LEU A 108 -7.66 1.66 8.78
C LEU A 108 -8.58 1.59 7.57
N TYR A 109 -8.92 2.77 7.05
CA TYR A 109 -9.64 2.97 5.80
C TYR A 109 -8.62 3.28 4.70
N LEU A 110 -8.80 2.69 3.52
CA LEU A 110 -7.90 2.85 2.38
C LEU A 110 -8.71 3.24 1.13
N LEU A 111 -8.25 4.29 0.45
CA LEU A 111 -8.66 4.65 -0.91
C LEU A 111 -7.45 4.50 -1.83
N SER A 112 -7.51 3.61 -2.82
CA SER A 112 -6.45 3.45 -3.80
C SER A 112 -6.96 3.68 -5.22
N PHE A 113 -6.41 4.71 -5.87
CA PHE A 113 -6.85 5.18 -7.18
C PHE A 113 -6.01 4.55 -8.29
N ARG A 114 -6.69 4.04 -9.32
CA ARG A 114 -6.04 3.49 -10.51
C ARG A 114 -5.50 4.63 -11.37
N GLY A 115 -4.28 4.49 -11.88
CA GLY A 115 -3.79 5.37 -12.95
C GLY A 115 -4.26 4.91 -14.34
N SER A 116 -3.91 5.66 -15.39
CA SER A 116 -4.27 5.30 -16.77
C SER A 116 -3.69 3.94 -17.17
N VAL A 117 -4.49 3.15 -17.89
CA VAL A 117 -4.14 1.78 -18.31
C VAL A 117 -3.20 1.79 -19.53
N ASN A 118 -3.36 2.75 -20.43
CA ASN A 118 -2.50 2.90 -21.61
C ASN A 118 -1.71 4.21 -21.60
N LYS A 119 -0.46 4.13 -22.09
CA LYS A 119 0.43 5.29 -22.34
C LYS A 119 -0.07 6.24 -23.44
N LYS A 120 -1.17 5.94 -24.14
CA LYS A 120 -1.81 6.86 -25.09
C LYS A 120 -3.03 7.54 -24.47
N ASP A 121 -3.76 6.82 -23.62
CA ASP A 121 -4.95 7.33 -22.93
C ASP A 121 -4.60 8.49 -22.00
N TRP A 122 -3.51 8.42 -21.23
CA TRP A 122 -3.17 9.51 -20.30
C TRP A 122 -2.93 10.87 -20.98
N THR A 123 -2.42 10.92 -22.22
CA THR A 123 -2.27 12.18 -22.97
C THR A 123 -3.59 12.70 -23.51
N ALA A 124 -4.54 11.82 -23.85
CA ALA A 124 -5.90 12.19 -24.19
C ALA A 124 -6.71 12.59 -22.94
N ASP A 125 -6.35 12.02 -21.79
CA ASP A 125 -7.04 12.21 -20.52
C ASP A 125 -6.64 13.51 -19.81
N LEU A 126 -5.42 13.98 -20.06
CA LEU A 126 -4.94 15.24 -19.53
C LEU A 126 -5.41 16.40 -20.41
N THR A 127 -6.52 17.01 -20.02
CA THR A 127 -6.89 18.34 -20.53
C THR A 127 -5.82 19.36 -20.13
N ALA A 128 -5.13 19.93 -21.13
CA ALA A 128 -4.11 20.95 -20.93
C ALA A 128 -4.79 22.24 -20.42
N GLY A 129 -4.82 22.42 -19.10
CA GLY A 129 -5.45 23.58 -18.49
C GLY A 129 -5.29 23.61 -16.98
N GLN A 130 -5.45 24.80 -16.42
CA GLN A 130 -5.48 25.04 -14.98
C GLN A 130 -6.86 25.55 -14.59
N VAL A 131 -7.38 25.09 -13.45
CA VAL A 131 -8.59 25.65 -12.82
C VAL A 131 -8.23 26.19 -11.44
N ILE A 132 -8.97 27.19 -10.98
CA ILE A 132 -8.77 27.77 -9.65
C ILE A 132 -9.16 26.75 -8.59
N TYR A 133 -8.35 26.66 -7.54
CA TYR A 133 -8.57 25.77 -6.41
C TYR A 133 -9.03 26.53 -5.16
N GLY A 134 -10.11 26.06 -4.56
CA GLY A 134 -10.67 26.54 -3.30
C GLY A 134 -12.06 25.95 -3.05
N GLY A 135 -12.70 26.34 -1.95
CA GLY A 135 -14.01 25.85 -1.53
C GLY A 135 -13.91 24.98 -0.27
N LYS A 136 -14.96 25.01 0.57
CA LYS A 136 -15.10 24.21 1.80
C LYS A 136 -16.13 23.07 1.64
N THR A 137 -16.86 23.05 0.54
CA THR A 137 -17.74 21.94 0.13
C THR A 137 -17.46 21.56 -1.33
N LEU A 138 -18.02 20.43 -1.77
CA LEU A 138 -17.94 20.01 -3.16
C LEU A 138 -18.61 21.04 -4.10
N GLU A 139 -19.79 21.52 -3.74
CA GLU A 139 -20.54 22.52 -4.52
C GLU A 139 -19.77 23.84 -4.64
N GLU A 140 -19.21 24.33 -3.53
CA GLU A 140 -18.37 25.54 -3.55
C GLU A 140 -17.13 25.35 -4.44
N SER A 141 -16.49 24.19 -4.33
CA SER A 141 -15.28 23.86 -5.08
C SER A 141 -15.53 23.84 -6.58
N GLU A 142 -16.66 23.28 -7.01
CA GLU A 142 -17.07 23.26 -8.40
C GLU A 142 -17.45 24.64 -8.91
N LYS A 143 -18.17 25.44 -8.11
CA LYS A 143 -18.50 26.83 -8.45
C LYS A 143 -17.23 27.66 -8.66
N ILE A 144 -16.21 27.49 -7.82
CA ILE A 144 -14.92 28.19 -7.96
C ILE A 144 -14.18 27.73 -9.23
N ALA A 145 -14.19 26.43 -9.52
CA ALA A 145 -13.53 25.89 -10.71
C ALA A 145 -14.22 26.34 -12.01
N LYS A 146 -15.56 26.45 -12.02
CA LYS A 146 -16.37 26.89 -13.17
C LYS A 146 -16.44 28.42 -13.34
N GLY A 147 -16.61 29.16 -12.24
CA GLY A 147 -16.95 30.60 -12.24
C GLY A 147 -15.90 31.56 -12.82
N LYS A 148 -14.72 31.07 -13.20
CA LYS A 148 -13.77 31.80 -14.05
C LYS A 148 -13.37 31.06 -15.33
N ALA A 149 -13.75 29.80 -15.54
CA ALA A 149 -13.57 29.15 -16.84
C ALA A 149 -14.35 29.93 -17.92
N GLU A 150 -15.57 30.36 -17.60
CA GLU A 150 -16.39 31.25 -18.44
C GLU A 150 -15.72 32.62 -18.66
N ARG A 151 -15.14 33.26 -17.62
CA ARG A 151 -14.41 34.54 -17.78
C ARG A 151 -13.12 34.42 -18.59
N THR A 152 -12.45 33.27 -18.56
CA THR A 152 -11.18 33.07 -19.29
C THR A 152 -11.45 32.78 -20.77
N GLU A 153 -12.50 32.01 -21.09
CA GLU A 153 -12.96 31.80 -22.46
C GLU A 153 -13.50 33.10 -23.10
N ASP A 154 -14.26 33.90 -22.34
CA ASP A 154 -14.69 35.24 -22.77
C ASP A 154 -13.51 36.20 -22.95
N MET A 155 -12.48 36.13 -22.09
CA MET A 155 -11.25 36.90 -22.24
C MET A 155 -10.43 36.46 -23.44
N ASP A 156 -10.24 35.17 -23.70
CA ASP A 156 -9.48 34.69 -24.86
C ASP A 156 -10.22 35.03 -26.17
N ALA A 157 -11.55 34.93 -26.20
CA ALA A 157 -12.38 35.38 -27.31
C ALA A 157 -12.35 36.92 -27.49
N ALA A 158 -12.34 37.68 -26.38
CA ALA A 158 -12.23 39.14 -26.41
C ALA A 158 -10.82 39.63 -26.76
N VAL A 159 -9.77 38.90 -26.39
CA VAL A 159 -8.37 39.16 -26.74
C VAL A 159 -8.13 38.84 -28.21
N LEU A 160 -8.69 37.76 -28.75
CA LEU A 160 -8.68 37.48 -30.19
C LEU A 160 -9.46 38.55 -30.98
N LYS A 161 -10.59 39.03 -30.46
CA LYS A 161 -11.34 40.17 -31.05
C LYS A 161 -10.62 41.53 -30.89
N LYS A 162 -9.90 41.78 -29.79
CA LYS A 162 -9.08 42.99 -29.58
C LYS A 162 -7.78 42.96 -30.37
N ALA A 163 -7.17 41.79 -30.59
CA ALA A 163 -6.02 41.62 -31.47
C ALA A 163 -6.41 41.89 -32.94
N ALA A 164 -7.67 41.62 -33.32
CA ALA A 164 -8.23 42.02 -34.61
C ALA A 164 -8.64 43.51 -34.68
N LYS A 165 -8.71 44.22 -33.55
CA LYS A 165 -9.08 45.64 -33.46
C LYS A 165 -8.28 46.36 -32.38
N LYS A 166 -7.08 46.83 -32.71
CA LYS A 166 -6.56 48.13 -32.23
C LYS A 166 -5.25 48.53 -32.91
N GLN A 167 -5.36 49.48 -33.84
CA GLN A 167 -4.43 50.61 -33.90
C GLN A 167 -4.95 51.71 -32.97
N ASN A 168 -4.03 52.31 -32.21
CA ASN A 168 -4.09 53.58 -31.45
C ASN A 168 -5.15 53.79 -30.35
N LYS A 169 -4.71 53.75 -29.08
CA LYS A 169 -4.72 54.90 -28.15
C LYS A 169 -4.08 54.57 -26.78
N SER A 170 -3.56 55.63 -26.16
CA SER A 170 -2.68 55.78 -24.98
C SER A 170 -3.19 55.23 -23.63
N PRO A 171 -2.33 55.10 -22.59
CA PRO A 171 -2.60 54.27 -21.42
C PRO A 171 -3.28 55.02 -20.28
N GLU A 172 -4.50 54.61 -19.92
CA GLU A 172 -5.02 54.78 -18.57
C GLU A 172 -4.59 53.58 -17.71
N LYS A 173 -4.42 53.79 -16.40
CA LYS A 173 -3.98 52.78 -15.43
C LYS A 173 -4.97 51.61 -15.39
N GLU A 174 -4.73 50.58 -16.20
CA GLU A 174 -5.27 49.24 -15.99
C GLU A 174 -4.66 48.69 -14.69
N VAL A 175 -5.52 48.40 -13.70
CA VAL A 175 -5.15 47.44 -12.66
C VAL A 175 -4.87 46.13 -13.40
N ASP A 176 -3.62 45.67 -13.35
CA ASP A 176 -3.17 44.47 -14.03
C ASP A 176 -3.86 43.23 -13.42
N GLU A 177 -5.10 42.93 -13.86
CA GLU A 177 -5.86 41.72 -13.50
C GLU A 177 -5.07 40.44 -13.83
N ASN A 178 -4.09 40.54 -14.72
CA ASN A 178 -3.15 39.48 -15.09
C ASN A 178 -2.11 39.19 -13.98
N ALA A 179 -1.81 40.16 -13.10
CA ALA A 179 -0.97 39.97 -11.93
C ALA A 179 -1.71 39.22 -10.80
N GLU A 180 -2.98 39.53 -10.55
CA GLU A 180 -3.79 38.82 -9.55
C GLU A 180 -4.04 37.35 -9.95
N ASN A 181 -4.29 37.09 -11.23
CA ASN A 181 -4.54 35.74 -11.75
C ASN A 181 -3.30 34.81 -11.68
N LYS A 182 -2.08 35.36 -11.66
CA LYS A 182 -0.83 34.61 -11.46
C LYS A 182 -0.64 34.14 -10.01
N ASN A 183 -1.27 34.83 -9.05
CA ASN A 183 -1.12 34.56 -7.61
C ASN A 183 -2.22 33.66 -7.03
N LEU A 184 -3.19 33.22 -7.83
CA LEU A 184 -4.23 32.32 -7.35
C LEU A 184 -3.75 30.85 -7.29
N PRO A 185 -4.17 30.08 -6.26
CA PRO A 185 -4.00 28.64 -6.23
C PRO A 185 -4.72 27.99 -7.42
N LYS A 186 -3.99 27.21 -8.22
CA LYS A 186 -4.55 26.48 -9.36
C LYS A 186 -4.06 25.04 -9.39
N VAL A 187 -4.93 24.17 -9.86
CA VAL A 187 -4.68 22.74 -10.06
C VAL A 187 -4.93 22.36 -11.52
N HIS A 188 -4.42 21.20 -11.93
CA HIS A 188 -4.63 20.69 -13.28
C HIS A 188 -6.11 20.39 -13.52
N LYS A 189 -6.67 20.87 -14.64
CA LYS A 189 -8.10 20.72 -14.98
C LYS A 189 -8.52 19.25 -14.99
N GLY A 190 -7.78 18.41 -15.71
CA GLY A 190 -7.99 16.95 -15.73
C GLY A 190 -8.03 16.35 -14.32
N PHE A 191 -6.95 16.46 -13.54
CA PHE A 191 -6.91 15.91 -12.18
C PHE A 191 -8.05 16.42 -11.29
N ASN A 192 -8.47 17.69 -11.42
CA ASN A 192 -9.61 18.21 -10.68
C ASN A 192 -10.92 17.51 -11.06
N VAL A 193 -11.17 17.28 -12.35
CA VAL A 193 -12.38 16.56 -12.81
C VAL A 193 -12.42 15.12 -12.26
N TYR A 194 -11.29 14.41 -12.27
CA TYR A 194 -11.18 13.08 -11.67
C TYR A 194 -11.43 13.11 -10.15
N ALA A 195 -10.84 14.08 -9.44
CA ALA A 195 -11.05 14.24 -8.01
C ALA A 195 -12.51 14.56 -7.67
N ASP A 196 -13.16 15.43 -8.44
CA ASP A 196 -14.56 15.77 -8.20
C ASP A 196 -15.49 14.58 -8.49
N ALA A 197 -15.22 13.78 -9.53
CA ALA A 197 -15.98 12.56 -9.80
C ALA A 197 -15.93 11.58 -8.62
N VAL A 198 -14.72 11.37 -8.07
CA VAL A 198 -14.53 10.57 -6.86
C VAL A 198 -15.28 11.14 -5.67
N LEU A 199 -15.18 12.45 -5.43
CA LEU A 199 -15.83 13.10 -4.27
C LEU A 199 -17.35 13.04 -4.37
N HIS A 200 -17.94 13.17 -5.56
CA HIS A 200 -19.36 12.92 -5.80
C HIS A 200 -19.79 11.52 -5.41
N HIS A 201 -18.96 10.51 -5.70
CA HIS A 201 -19.24 9.14 -5.30
C HIS A 201 -19.08 8.94 -3.79
N LEU A 202 -18.01 9.48 -3.19
CA LEU A 202 -17.66 9.24 -1.78
C LEU A 202 -18.50 10.03 -0.77
N LEU A 203 -19.06 11.17 -1.17
CA LEU A 203 -19.85 12.05 -0.30
C LEU A 203 -21.37 11.88 -0.48
N ASP A 204 -21.79 11.08 -1.46
CA ASP A 204 -23.18 10.72 -1.70
C ASP A 204 -23.49 9.44 -0.92
N ASP A 205 -24.24 9.58 0.19
CA ASP A 205 -24.66 8.47 1.06
C ASP A 205 -25.43 7.38 0.29
N GLY A 206 -26.10 7.72 -0.81
CA GLY A 206 -26.78 6.75 -1.68
C GLY A 206 -25.82 5.88 -2.50
N LYS A 207 -24.55 6.30 -2.63
CA LYS A 207 -23.50 5.58 -3.38
C LYS A 207 -22.45 4.96 -2.48
N SER A 208 -22.06 5.63 -1.40
CA SER A 208 -21.01 5.14 -0.51
C SER A 208 -21.14 5.64 0.93
N GLU A 209 -21.24 4.68 1.86
CA GLU A 209 -21.17 4.93 3.30
C GLU A 209 -19.71 5.01 3.84
N PHE A 210 -18.70 4.92 2.96
CA PHE A 210 -17.29 4.77 3.35
C PHE A 210 -16.78 5.94 4.20
N LEU A 211 -16.93 7.17 3.73
CA LEU A 211 -16.46 8.35 4.46
C LEU A 211 -17.33 8.67 5.68
N LYS A 212 -18.61 8.29 5.65
CA LYS A 212 -19.53 8.43 6.78
C LYS A 212 -19.13 7.51 7.94
N GLN A 213 -18.83 6.24 7.65
CA GLN A 213 -18.30 5.31 8.65
C GLN A 213 -16.94 5.77 9.20
N PHE A 214 -16.02 6.22 8.34
CA PHE A 214 -14.74 6.78 8.77
C PHE A 214 -14.91 8.02 9.69
N ARG A 215 -15.89 8.89 9.41
CA ARG A 215 -16.18 10.06 10.24
C ARG A 215 -16.78 9.68 11.60
N ALA A 216 -17.60 8.63 11.65
CA ALA A 216 -18.25 8.17 12.86
C ALA A 216 -17.24 7.61 13.88
N ASP A 217 -16.22 6.88 13.41
CA ASP A 217 -15.11 6.46 14.25
C ASP A 217 -14.06 7.58 14.35
N ARG A 218 -13.87 8.15 15.54
CA ARG A 218 -12.92 9.26 15.76
C ARG A 218 -11.46 8.82 15.80
N ASN A 219 -11.19 7.54 16.04
CA ASN A 219 -9.85 6.98 16.16
C ASN A 219 -9.34 6.43 14.82
N ALA A 220 -10.24 6.07 13.90
CA ALA A 220 -9.89 5.54 12.59
C ALA A 220 -8.88 6.40 11.82
N ARG A 221 -8.03 5.76 11.02
CA ARG A 221 -7.10 6.37 10.07
C ARG A 221 -7.59 6.22 8.64
N LEU A 222 -7.23 7.17 7.77
CA LEU A 222 -7.52 7.13 6.33
C LEU A 222 -6.22 7.26 5.54
N LEU A 223 -5.91 6.24 4.74
CA LEU A 223 -4.80 6.23 3.81
C LEU A 223 -5.33 6.42 2.38
N LEU A 224 -4.78 7.39 1.66
CA LEU A 224 -5.03 7.58 0.23
C LEU A 224 -3.77 7.26 -0.55
N THR A 225 -3.91 6.48 -1.62
CA THR A 225 -2.77 6.11 -2.45
C THR A 225 -3.14 5.97 -3.92
N GLY A 226 -2.11 5.90 -4.76
CA GLY A 226 -2.25 5.68 -6.19
C GLY A 226 -0.93 5.89 -6.90
N HIS A 227 -0.83 5.32 -8.09
CA HIS A 227 0.31 5.47 -8.97
C HIS A 227 -0.02 6.30 -10.19
N SER A 228 0.97 7.06 -10.69
CA SER A 228 0.84 7.92 -11.87
C SER A 228 -0.37 8.87 -11.73
N LEU A 229 -1.33 8.87 -12.67
CA LEU A 229 -2.59 9.61 -12.57
C LEU A 229 -3.33 9.36 -11.25
N GLY A 230 -3.38 8.11 -10.78
CA GLY A 230 -4.04 7.77 -9.51
C GLY A 230 -3.41 8.47 -8.31
N GLY A 231 -2.09 8.68 -8.32
CA GLY A 231 -1.40 9.45 -7.28
C GLY A 231 -1.74 10.94 -7.32
N ALA A 232 -1.94 11.51 -8.51
CA ALA A 232 -2.41 12.88 -8.65
C ALA A 232 -3.83 13.05 -8.09
N VAL A 233 -4.73 12.10 -8.39
CA VAL A 233 -6.09 12.07 -7.84
C VAL A 233 -6.06 11.92 -6.32
N ALA A 234 -5.28 10.97 -5.79
CA ALA A 234 -5.11 10.78 -4.34
C ALA A 234 -4.70 12.08 -3.62
N THR A 235 -3.76 12.82 -4.22
CA THR A 235 -3.27 14.10 -3.67
C THR A 235 -4.37 15.15 -3.63
N LEU A 236 -5.14 15.31 -4.70
CA LEU A 236 -6.22 16.32 -4.74
C LEU A 236 -7.40 15.92 -3.86
N VAL A 237 -7.81 14.66 -3.87
CA VAL A 237 -8.89 14.14 -3.01
C VAL A 237 -8.50 14.32 -1.54
N GLY A 238 -7.27 13.97 -1.14
CA GLY A 238 -6.78 14.15 0.22
C GLY A 238 -6.86 15.62 0.68
N GLN A 239 -6.38 16.55 -0.14
CA GLN A 239 -6.47 17.97 0.18
C GLN A 239 -7.92 18.49 0.24
N ARG A 240 -8.80 18.03 -0.66
CA ARG A 240 -10.23 18.38 -0.66
C ARG A 240 -10.93 17.88 0.60
N LEU A 241 -10.66 16.66 1.03
CA LEU A 241 -11.20 16.15 2.30
C LEU A 241 -10.75 17.03 3.48
N ILE A 242 -9.49 17.43 3.54
CA ILE A 242 -9.01 18.36 4.58
C ILE A 242 -9.76 19.70 4.51
N ASP A 243 -10.00 20.23 3.32
CA ASP A 243 -10.79 21.46 3.13
C ASP A 243 -12.26 21.30 3.51
N TYR A 244 -12.81 20.08 3.42
CA TYR A 244 -14.19 19.73 3.80
C TYR A 244 -14.30 19.34 5.29
N GLY A 245 -13.30 19.66 6.10
CA GLY A 245 -13.32 19.51 7.55
C GLY A 245 -12.90 18.14 8.07
N PHE A 246 -12.29 17.28 7.25
CA PHE A 246 -11.64 16.07 7.75
C PHE A 246 -10.32 16.42 8.45
N ASP A 247 -10.03 15.76 9.57
CA ASP A 247 -8.84 16.02 10.38
C ASP A 247 -7.57 15.57 9.64
N PRO A 248 -6.64 16.49 9.30
CA PRO A 248 -5.40 16.14 8.60
C PRO A 248 -4.49 15.19 9.39
N GLN A 249 -4.60 15.13 10.72
CA GLN A 249 -3.78 14.21 11.54
C GLN A 249 -4.19 12.75 11.35
N ARG A 250 -5.43 12.50 10.91
CA ARG A 250 -5.97 11.16 10.65
C ARG A 250 -5.80 10.71 9.21
N LEU A 251 -5.33 11.60 8.32
CA LEU A 251 -5.17 11.35 6.90
C LEU A 251 -3.68 11.22 6.53
N GLN A 252 -3.34 10.19 5.77
CA GLN A 252 -2.04 10.06 5.12
C GLN A 252 -2.21 9.85 3.63
N VAL A 253 -1.38 10.50 2.83
CA VAL A 253 -1.36 10.33 1.37
C VAL A 253 0.01 9.83 0.95
N ILE A 254 0.07 8.66 0.32
CA ILE A 254 1.30 8.07 -0.21
C ILE A 254 1.12 7.81 -1.70
N THR A 255 1.93 8.44 -2.55
CA THR A 255 1.77 8.36 -4.01
C THR A 255 3.02 7.82 -4.69
N PHE A 256 2.86 7.20 -5.87
CA PHE A 256 3.97 6.59 -6.62
C PHE A 256 4.05 7.16 -8.03
N GLY A 257 5.21 7.70 -8.44
CA GLY A 257 5.39 8.23 -9.80
C GLY A 257 4.37 9.32 -10.17
N ALA A 258 3.83 10.05 -9.18
CA ALA A 258 2.75 10.99 -9.41
C ALA A 258 3.27 12.31 -10.02
N PRO A 259 2.60 12.84 -11.06
CA PRO A 259 2.92 14.16 -11.60
C PRO A 259 2.62 15.27 -10.59
N ALA A 260 3.23 16.45 -10.79
CA ALA A 260 2.90 17.63 -10.01
C ALA A 260 1.46 18.09 -10.31
N VAL A 261 0.64 18.27 -9.27
CA VAL A 261 -0.81 18.50 -9.44
C VAL A 261 -1.22 19.97 -9.41
N ALA A 262 -0.40 20.84 -8.82
CA ALA A 262 -0.75 22.24 -8.59
C ALA A 262 0.39 23.24 -8.84
N ASN A 263 0.03 24.52 -8.97
CA ASN A 263 0.97 25.63 -9.18
C ASN A 263 1.66 26.10 -7.88
N LYS A 264 2.57 27.07 -8.00
CA LYS A 264 3.33 27.62 -6.86
C LYS A 264 2.43 28.23 -5.76
N PRO A 265 1.42 29.08 -6.06
CA PRO A 265 0.50 29.59 -5.05
C PRO A 265 -0.25 28.51 -4.28
N PHE A 266 -0.68 27.43 -4.96
CA PHE A 266 -1.30 26.30 -4.27
C PHE A 266 -0.32 25.67 -3.28
N LYS A 267 0.92 25.38 -3.71
CA LYS A 267 1.94 24.82 -2.82
C LYS A 267 2.18 25.70 -1.59
N GLN A 268 2.24 27.02 -1.78
CA GLN A 268 2.43 27.97 -0.68
C GLN A 268 1.27 27.96 0.32
N LYS A 269 0.03 27.87 -0.17
CA LYS A 269 -1.18 27.94 0.67
C LYS A 269 -1.56 26.60 1.32
N TYR A 270 -1.39 25.49 0.59
CA TYR A 270 -1.92 24.18 0.99
C TYR A 270 -0.82 23.14 1.24
N GLY A 271 0.40 23.34 0.73
CA GLY A 271 1.43 22.29 0.64
C GLY A 271 1.92 21.70 1.96
N ASN A 272 1.65 22.36 3.09
CA ASN A 272 2.02 21.90 4.45
C ASN A 272 0.83 21.40 5.27
N ARG A 273 -0.39 21.37 4.71
CA ARG A 273 -1.62 20.98 5.44
C ARG A 273 -1.88 19.47 5.42
N MET A 274 -1.20 18.73 4.56
CA MET A 274 -1.42 17.31 4.31
C MET A 274 -0.15 16.52 4.56
N ASN A 275 -0.28 15.39 5.25
CA ASN A 275 0.79 14.40 5.35
C ASN A 275 0.94 13.65 4.02
N LEU A 276 1.72 14.23 3.11
CA LEU A 276 1.97 13.71 1.76
C LEU A 276 3.39 13.17 1.63
N ILE A 277 3.48 11.89 1.30
CA ILE A 277 4.72 11.22 0.87
C ILE A 277 4.61 10.93 -0.63
N ARG A 278 5.59 11.41 -1.40
CA ARG A 278 5.76 11.11 -2.81
C ARG A 278 6.90 10.14 -2.98
N VAL A 279 6.58 8.95 -3.46
CA VAL A 279 7.55 7.92 -3.77
C VAL A 279 7.90 8.01 -5.25
N THR A 280 9.18 8.23 -5.53
CA THR A 280 9.74 8.31 -6.89
C THR A 280 10.76 7.21 -7.07
N ASN A 281 11.08 6.85 -8.32
CA ASN A 281 12.18 5.93 -8.57
C ASN A 281 13.09 6.45 -9.72
N THR A 282 14.36 6.05 -9.73
CA THR A 282 15.35 6.54 -10.71
C THR A 282 15.15 6.00 -12.13
N ALA A 283 14.33 4.96 -12.30
CA ALA A 283 14.02 4.32 -13.58
C ALA A 283 12.66 4.74 -14.15
N ASP A 284 11.99 5.72 -13.53
CA ASP A 284 10.68 6.24 -13.94
C ASP A 284 10.84 7.66 -14.50
N PRO A 285 11.30 7.80 -15.76
CA PRO A 285 11.43 9.10 -16.38
C PRO A 285 10.05 9.68 -16.67
N ILE A 286 9.79 10.87 -16.14
CA ILE A 286 8.64 11.68 -16.56
C ILE A 286 8.82 11.99 -18.06
N PRO A 287 7.89 11.60 -18.96
CA PRO A 287 8.01 11.90 -20.38
C PRO A 287 8.24 13.40 -20.62
N LEU A 288 9.09 13.76 -21.58
CA LEU A 288 9.39 15.17 -21.91
C LEU A 288 8.13 15.99 -22.19
N THR A 289 7.14 15.38 -22.83
CA THR A 289 5.82 15.98 -23.09
C THR A 289 5.07 16.31 -21.79
N LEU A 290 5.13 15.44 -20.79
CA LEU A 290 4.54 15.66 -19.47
C LEU A 290 5.31 16.73 -18.69
N GLN A 291 6.64 16.75 -18.79
CA GLN A 291 7.46 17.81 -18.19
C GLN A 291 7.11 19.19 -18.77
N ALA A 292 6.92 19.28 -20.09
CA ALA A 292 6.51 20.50 -20.75
C ALA A 292 5.11 20.94 -20.31
N LEU A 293 4.14 20.03 -20.29
CA LEU A 293 2.77 20.29 -19.83
C LEU A 293 2.71 20.77 -18.37
N LEU A 294 3.59 20.24 -17.53
CA LEU A 294 3.62 20.50 -16.10
C LEU A 294 4.66 21.53 -15.66
N ARG A 295 5.26 22.29 -16.58
CA ARG A 295 6.36 23.23 -16.27
C ARG A 295 6.02 24.25 -15.17
N THR A 296 4.77 24.69 -15.11
CA THR A 296 4.27 25.68 -14.13
C THR A 296 3.83 25.05 -12.81
N TYR A 297 3.78 23.72 -12.73
CA TYR A 297 3.37 22.97 -11.57
C TYR A 297 4.57 22.68 -10.66
N LYS A 298 4.32 22.54 -9.35
CA LYS A 298 5.36 22.37 -8.33
C LYS A 298 5.04 21.19 -7.43
N GLN A 299 6.02 20.31 -7.27
CA GLN A 299 5.98 19.22 -6.30
C GLN A 299 6.01 19.79 -4.86
N PHE A 300 5.28 19.13 -3.96
CA PHE A 300 5.22 19.43 -2.52
C PHE A 300 5.05 18.13 -1.73
N GLY A 301 5.09 18.20 -0.40
CA GLY A 301 5.21 17.00 0.45
C GLY A 301 6.62 16.39 0.43
N GLU A 302 6.80 15.38 1.25
CA GLU A 302 8.07 14.67 1.43
C GLU A 302 8.37 13.76 0.21
N GLU A 303 9.63 13.70 -0.24
CA GLU A 303 10.06 12.76 -1.28
C GLU A 303 10.79 11.56 -0.68
N VAL A 304 10.34 10.36 -1.03
CA VAL A 304 11.09 9.12 -0.83
C VAL A 304 11.53 8.62 -2.19
N ARG A 305 12.85 8.61 -2.46
CA ARG A 305 13.39 8.20 -3.75
C ARG A 305 13.98 6.79 -3.68
N PHE A 306 13.39 5.86 -4.43
CA PHE A 306 13.94 4.54 -4.64
C PHE A 306 15.01 4.54 -5.73
N ARG A 307 16.17 3.93 -5.44
CA ARG A 307 17.24 3.74 -6.40
C ARG A 307 17.06 2.39 -7.10
N ILE A 308 16.80 2.44 -8.40
CA ILE A 308 16.67 1.28 -9.28
C ILE A 308 17.91 1.23 -10.21
N PRO A 309 18.63 0.10 -10.30
CA PRO A 309 19.76 -0.04 -11.21
C PRO A 309 19.38 0.24 -12.68
N GLY A 310 20.27 0.95 -13.39
CA GLY A 310 20.02 1.46 -14.76
C GLY A 310 19.99 0.41 -15.87
N THR A 311 20.26 -0.87 -15.57
CA THR A 311 20.23 -1.99 -16.54
C THR A 311 18.81 -2.50 -16.84
N THR A 312 17.80 -1.94 -16.17
CA THR A 312 16.38 -2.31 -16.25
C THR A 312 15.73 -1.79 -17.53
N SER A 313 15.97 -2.44 -18.68
CA SER A 313 15.62 -1.89 -20.00
C SER A 313 14.20 -2.22 -20.51
N ASN A 314 13.45 -3.15 -19.92
CA ASN A 314 12.14 -3.57 -20.44
C ASN A 314 10.97 -3.10 -19.57
N MET A 315 10.40 -1.95 -19.95
CA MET A 315 9.32 -1.23 -19.27
C MET A 315 7.91 -1.79 -19.56
N THR A 316 7.62 -3.05 -19.26
CA THR A 316 6.23 -3.54 -19.39
C THR A 316 5.37 -3.22 -18.17
N HIS A 317 5.92 -3.06 -16.95
CA HIS A 317 5.11 -2.73 -15.74
C HIS A 317 5.88 -1.92 -14.68
N ILE A 318 5.84 -0.57 -14.76
CA ILE A 318 6.48 0.36 -13.80
C ILE A 318 6.07 0.07 -12.34
N MET A 319 4.84 -0.37 -12.10
CA MET A 319 4.37 -0.75 -10.76
C MET A 319 5.17 -1.86 -10.10
N ASN A 320 5.70 -2.81 -10.87
CA ASN A 320 6.50 -3.91 -10.32
C ASN A 320 7.83 -3.41 -9.74
N LEU A 321 8.40 -2.33 -10.30
CA LEU A 321 9.62 -1.71 -9.76
C LEU A 321 9.35 -1.10 -8.38
N TYR A 322 8.21 -0.43 -8.22
CA TYR A 322 7.82 0.12 -6.92
C TYR A 322 7.52 -0.99 -5.91
N LEU A 323 6.92 -2.12 -6.33
CA LEU A 323 6.68 -3.27 -5.44
C LEU A 323 7.99 -3.86 -4.92
N ASP A 324 8.92 -4.17 -5.83
CA ASP A 324 10.20 -4.80 -5.48
C ASP A 324 11.07 -3.86 -4.63
N ALA A 325 11.16 -2.57 -5.00
CA ALA A 325 11.89 -1.58 -4.22
C ALA A 325 11.19 -1.24 -2.88
N GLY A 326 9.87 -1.27 -2.84
CA GLY A 326 9.07 -1.05 -1.65
C GLY A 326 9.35 -2.10 -0.57
N LEU A 327 9.40 -3.39 -0.95
CA LEU A 327 9.76 -4.44 0.00
C LEU A 327 11.20 -4.28 0.49
N ARG A 328 12.14 -3.99 -0.42
CA ARG A 328 13.54 -3.75 -0.04
C ARG A 328 13.66 -2.62 0.98
N ASN A 329 13.02 -1.49 0.73
CA ASN A 329 13.00 -0.35 1.64
C ASN A 329 12.37 -0.69 2.99
N TYR A 330 11.30 -1.50 2.99
CA TYR A 330 10.67 -1.99 4.20
C TYR A 330 11.60 -2.87 5.04
N TYR A 331 12.21 -3.90 4.45
CA TYR A 331 13.15 -4.78 5.17
C TYR A 331 14.41 -4.06 5.64
N GLN A 332 14.96 -3.13 4.86
CA GLN A 332 16.09 -2.32 5.31
C GLN A 332 15.74 -1.49 6.57
N SER A 333 14.52 -0.97 6.65
CA SER A 333 14.04 -0.22 7.82
C SER A 333 13.79 -1.14 9.02
N LEU A 334 13.23 -2.34 8.79
CA LEU A 334 13.06 -3.38 9.80
C LEU A 334 14.41 -3.82 10.38
N ASP A 335 15.37 -4.20 9.53
CA ASP A 335 16.69 -4.69 9.93
C ASP A 335 17.47 -3.64 10.70
N LYS A 336 17.36 -2.37 10.29
CA LYS A 336 17.92 -1.23 11.02
C LYS A 336 17.31 -1.14 12.42
N GLY A 337 15.99 -1.27 12.55
CA GLY A 337 15.33 -1.17 13.85
C GLY A 337 15.59 -2.35 14.77
N VAL A 338 15.68 -3.56 14.22
CA VAL A 338 16.08 -4.77 14.95
C VAL A 338 17.52 -4.65 15.46
N LYS A 339 18.45 -4.25 14.59
CA LYS A 339 19.86 -4.01 14.97
C LYS A 339 20.01 -2.96 16.07
N GLN A 340 19.07 -2.03 16.16
CA GLN A 340 19.08 -0.96 17.16
C GLN A 340 18.23 -1.27 18.40
N GLY A 341 17.67 -2.49 18.49
CA GLY A 341 16.86 -2.94 19.64
C GLY A 341 15.50 -2.23 19.77
N ALA A 342 15.03 -1.55 18.73
CA ALA A 342 13.77 -0.81 18.75
C ALA A 342 12.60 -1.58 18.12
N LEU A 343 12.90 -2.65 17.39
CA LEU A 343 11.94 -3.53 16.73
C LEU A 343 12.34 -4.98 16.97
N GLN A 344 11.39 -5.88 16.81
CA GLN A 344 11.60 -7.32 16.80
C GLN A 344 11.32 -7.86 15.40
N ASP A 345 12.18 -8.76 14.92
CA ASP A 345 11.94 -9.48 13.67
C ASP A 345 10.93 -10.61 13.88
N TRP A 346 10.40 -11.18 12.80
CA TRP A 346 9.54 -12.35 12.89
C TRP A 346 10.33 -13.56 13.46
N PRO A 347 9.99 -14.09 14.64
CA PRO A 347 10.77 -15.13 15.29
C PRO A 347 10.70 -16.43 14.51
N ASP A 348 11.74 -17.25 14.69
CA ASP A 348 11.80 -18.60 14.12
C ASP A 348 11.06 -19.63 14.98
N LEU A 349 10.61 -19.27 16.17
CA LEU A 349 9.74 -20.08 17.02
C LEU A 349 8.53 -19.25 17.45
N LEU A 350 7.34 -19.82 17.30
CA LEU A 350 6.12 -19.27 17.86
C LEU A 350 5.25 -20.42 18.35
N LEU A 351 4.70 -20.28 19.56
CA LEU A 351 3.74 -21.20 20.17
C LEU A 351 2.56 -20.38 20.71
N SER A 352 1.66 -19.96 19.82
CA SER A 352 0.60 -18.99 20.17
C SER A 352 -0.74 -19.62 20.58
N GLU A 353 -1.00 -20.88 20.21
CA GLU A 353 -2.27 -21.55 20.53
C GLU A 353 -2.05 -22.94 21.15
N GLY A 354 -2.39 -23.11 22.43
CA GLY A 354 -2.34 -24.41 23.10
C GLY A 354 -3.25 -25.45 22.44
N GLY A 355 -2.75 -26.67 22.24
CA GLY A 355 -3.50 -27.77 21.63
C GLY A 355 -3.57 -27.75 20.10
N LYS A 356 -3.00 -26.74 19.44
CA LYS A 356 -2.79 -26.74 17.98
C LYS A 356 -1.50 -27.48 17.60
N PRO A 357 -1.46 -28.15 16.44
CA PRO A 357 -0.27 -28.86 15.99
C PRO A 357 0.97 -27.96 15.86
N LEU A 358 2.12 -28.47 16.28
CA LEU A 358 3.43 -27.87 16.03
C LEU A 358 3.93 -28.24 14.64
N VAL A 359 4.17 -27.23 13.80
CA VAL A 359 4.76 -27.42 12.46
C VAL A 359 6.25 -27.10 12.48
N LEU A 360 7.07 -28.10 12.19
CA LEU A 360 8.49 -27.92 11.92
C LEU A 360 8.68 -27.44 10.48
N ILE A 361 9.17 -26.22 10.28
CA ILE A 361 9.44 -25.67 8.94
C ILE A 361 10.93 -25.82 8.65
N CYS A 362 11.28 -26.78 7.80
CA CYS A 362 12.65 -26.95 7.33
C CYS A 362 12.84 -26.16 6.04
N VAL A 363 13.73 -25.16 6.05
CA VAL A 363 14.11 -24.43 4.85
C VAL A 363 15.39 -25.03 4.29
N LYS A 364 15.29 -25.66 3.12
CA LYS A 364 16.45 -26.13 2.37
C LYS A 364 16.95 -25.02 1.46
N GLU A 365 18.25 -24.77 1.49
CA GLU A 365 18.87 -23.96 0.44
C GLU A 365 18.73 -24.72 -0.88
N GLY A 366 18.22 -24.05 -1.91
CA GLY A 366 18.21 -24.61 -3.26
C GLY A 366 19.62 -24.98 -3.71
N LYS A 367 19.75 -25.76 -4.79
CA LYS A 367 21.03 -26.05 -5.45
C LYS A 367 21.57 -24.81 -6.19
N GLU A 368 21.60 -23.66 -5.53
CA GLU A 368 22.17 -22.44 -6.08
C GLU A 368 23.69 -22.57 -6.15
N ASP A 369 24.25 -22.10 -7.25
CA ASP A 369 25.68 -21.85 -7.36
C ASP A 369 26.05 -20.78 -6.33
N LYS A 370 26.78 -21.15 -5.26
CA LYS A 370 27.16 -20.27 -4.13
C LYS A 370 27.82 -18.95 -4.56
N LYS A 371 28.31 -18.86 -5.80
CA LYS A 371 28.87 -17.65 -6.42
C LYS A 371 27.82 -16.63 -6.90
N LYS A 372 26.52 -16.95 -6.88
CA LYS A 372 25.43 -16.12 -7.43
C LYS A 372 24.31 -15.77 -6.43
N LYS A 373 24.50 -15.95 -5.10
CA LYS A 373 23.55 -15.42 -4.09
C LYS A 373 23.45 -13.90 -4.25
N THR A 374 22.38 -13.42 -4.87
CA THR A 374 22.15 -11.98 -5.06
C THR A 374 21.26 -11.45 -3.92
N GLU A 375 21.47 -10.20 -3.51
CA GLU A 375 20.65 -9.49 -2.49
C GLU A 375 19.12 -9.63 -2.71
N PRO A 376 18.58 -9.61 -3.95
CA PRO A 376 17.16 -9.85 -4.18
C PRO A 376 16.65 -11.24 -3.79
N MET A 377 17.49 -12.29 -3.82
CA MET A 377 17.05 -13.66 -3.50
C MET A 377 16.80 -13.86 -2.00
N ALA A 378 17.73 -13.41 -1.16
CA ALA A 378 17.55 -13.49 0.29
C ALA A 378 16.29 -12.73 0.75
N MET A 379 16.00 -11.59 0.12
CA MET A 379 14.77 -10.82 0.36
C MET A 379 13.51 -11.62 -0.02
N LEU A 380 13.51 -12.33 -1.15
CA LEU A 380 12.37 -13.11 -1.60
C LEU A 380 12.16 -14.37 -0.76
N GLN A 381 13.23 -15.06 -0.38
CA GLN A 381 13.19 -16.18 0.55
C GLN A 381 12.60 -15.75 1.89
N ARG A 382 13.07 -14.61 2.45
CA ARG A 382 12.51 -14.04 3.68
C ARG A 382 11.02 -13.71 3.53
N PHE A 383 10.61 -13.07 2.42
CA PHE A 383 9.20 -12.81 2.13
C PHE A 383 8.39 -14.11 2.15
N MET A 384 8.75 -15.09 1.34
CA MET A 384 7.98 -16.34 1.25
C MET A 384 7.97 -17.12 2.56
N LEU A 385 9.09 -17.18 3.28
CA LEU A 385 9.16 -17.81 4.60
C LEU A 385 8.22 -17.12 5.60
N ASN A 386 8.21 -15.78 5.64
CA ASN A 386 7.32 -15.03 6.52
C ASN A 386 5.83 -15.31 6.20
N GLU A 387 5.48 -15.57 4.95
CA GLU A 387 4.13 -15.97 4.57
C GLU A 387 3.71 -17.35 5.11
N TYR A 388 4.67 -18.28 5.25
CA TYR A 388 4.43 -19.57 5.92
C TYR A 388 4.41 -19.41 7.44
N LYS A 389 5.31 -18.62 8.02
CA LYS A 389 5.28 -18.30 9.46
C LYS A 389 3.94 -17.67 9.86
N ALA A 390 3.36 -16.83 9.00
CA ALA A 390 2.05 -16.22 9.21
C ALA A 390 0.86 -17.21 9.09
N LEU A 391 1.09 -18.43 8.59
CA LEU A 391 0.03 -19.41 8.38
C LEU A 391 -0.22 -20.28 9.61
N PHE A 392 0.81 -20.58 10.39
CA PHE A 392 0.76 -21.55 11.47
C PHE A 392 0.75 -20.86 12.84
N PRO A 393 -0.17 -21.22 13.75
CA PRO A 393 -0.17 -20.66 15.10
C PRO A 393 0.99 -21.18 15.96
N ASN A 394 1.44 -22.42 15.69
CA ASN A 394 2.59 -23.04 16.34
C ASN A 394 3.58 -23.53 15.28
N TYR A 395 4.76 -22.95 15.24
CA TYR A 395 5.80 -23.38 14.30
C TYR A 395 7.19 -23.21 14.88
N SER A 396 8.15 -23.94 14.30
CA SER A 396 9.57 -23.69 14.52
C SER A 396 10.38 -23.90 13.24
N VAL A 397 11.22 -22.92 12.87
CA VAL A 397 11.99 -22.88 11.62
C VAL A 397 13.40 -23.42 11.84
N TYR A 398 13.85 -24.30 10.93
CA TYR A 398 15.17 -24.91 10.97
C TYR A 398 15.85 -24.95 9.60
N TYR A 399 17.17 -25.00 9.65
CA TYR A 399 18.07 -25.17 8.52
C TYR A 399 18.93 -26.40 8.80
N THR A 400 18.45 -27.58 8.38
CA THR A 400 19.09 -28.87 8.65
C THR A 400 19.08 -29.75 7.41
N ASP A 401 20.10 -30.61 7.29
CA ASP A 401 20.16 -31.63 6.25
C ASP A 401 19.28 -32.84 6.58
N ASP A 402 18.94 -33.03 7.86
CA ASP A 402 18.10 -34.14 8.35
C ASP A 402 16.88 -33.61 9.14
N PRO A 403 15.80 -33.20 8.43
CA PRO A 403 14.62 -32.64 9.07
C PRO A 403 13.78 -33.67 9.84
N TRP A 404 13.89 -34.95 9.52
CA TRP A 404 13.13 -36.02 10.17
C TRP A 404 13.62 -36.26 11.59
N LYS A 405 14.94 -36.28 11.78
CA LYS A 405 15.54 -36.36 13.11
C LYS A 405 15.11 -35.19 14.02
N GLU A 406 15.03 -33.98 13.48
CA GLU A 406 14.60 -32.80 14.25
C GLU A 406 13.11 -32.86 14.60
N MET A 407 12.27 -33.41 13.71
CA MET A 407 10.84 -33.64 13.94
C MET A 407 10.61 -34.64 15.08
N GLU A 408 11.33 -35.77 15.08
CA GLU A 408 11.28 -36.76 16.16
C GLU A 408 11.74 -36.17 17.49
N ALA A 409 12.90 -35.50 17.51
CA ALA A 409 13.48 -34.93 18.73
C ALA A 409 12.57 -33.91 19.41
N ARG A 410 11.76 -33.18 18.64
CA ARG A 410 10.84 -32.14 19.14
C ARG A 410 9.40 -32.60 19.28
N GLN A 411 9.11 -33.84 18.87
CA GLN A 411 7.75 -34.38 18.84
C GLN A 411 6.80 -33.45 18.08
N ALA A 412 7.26 -32.89 16.96
CA ALA A 412 6.43 -32.04 16.11
C ALA A 412 5.41 -32.89 15.35
N ASP A 413 4.18 -32.38 15.22
CA ASP A 413 3.10 -33.09 14.54
C ASP A 413 3.30 -33.17 13.04
N TYR A 414 3.85 -32.10 12.46
CA TYR A 414 4.07 -31.97 11.02
C TYR A 414 5.46 -31.46 10.70
N LEU A 415 6.01 -31.94 9.58
CA LEU A 415 7.20 -31.43 8.94
C LEU A 415 6.82 -30.79 7.60
N LEU A 416 7.09 -29.49 7.46
CA LEU A 416 7.00 -28.75 6.21
C LEU A 416 8.41 -28.45 5.69
N VAL A 417 8.82 -29.14 4.63
CA VAL A 417 10.06 -28.86 3.91
C VAL A 417 9.78 -27.84 2.82
N LEU A 418 10.47 -26.70 2.85
CA LEU A 418 10.41 -25.65 1.85
C LEU A 418 11.72 -25.58 1.07
N GLU A 419 11.62 -25.55 -0.25
CA GLU A 419 12.75 -25.34 -1.15
C GLU A 419 12.47 -24.10 -2.01
N PHE A 420 13.38 -23.14 -1.95
CA PHE A 420 13.33 -21.92 -2.74
C PHE A 420 14.46 -21.95 -3.77
N ASP A 421 14.09 -21.88 -5.05
CA ASP A 421 15.05 -21.90 -6.15
C ASP A 421 14.80 -20.74 -7.13
N ALA A 422 15.88 -20.26 -7.74
CA ALA A 422 15.94 -19.07 -8.56
C ALA A 422 16.82 -19.34 -9.78
N ASN A 423 16.22 -19.87 -10.84
CA ASN A 423 16.98 -20.30 -12.01
C ASN A 423 16.88 -19.27 -13.16
N PRO A 424 18.00 -18.77 -13.70
CA PRO A 424 17.95 -17.97 -14.91
C PRO A 424 17.44 -18.83 -16.08
N SER A 425 16.63 -18.22 -16.92
CA SER A 425 16.23 -18.82 -18.20
C SER A 425 17.46 -19.03 -19.07
N ARG A 426 17.49 -20.15 -19.79
CA ARG A 426 18.53 -20.42 -20.80
C ARG A 426 18.28 -19.69 -22.11
N GLU A 427 17.04 -19.23 -22.34
CA GLU A 427 16.58 -18.68 -23.61
C GLU A 427 16.60 -17.15 -23.63
N ASP A 428 16.52 -16.51 -22.46
CA ASP A 428 16.47 -15.06 -22.34
C ASP A 428 16.96 -14.57 -20.97
N ARG A 429 16.87 -13.26 -20.75
CA ARG A 429 17.24 -12.65 -19.47
C ARG A 429 16.24 -12.90 -18.34
N SER A 430 15.16 -13.66 -18.55
CA SER A 430 14.19 -13.93 -17.49
C SER A 430 14.74 -14.92 -16.48
N TRP A 431 14.10 -15.02 -15.32
CA TRP A 431 14.41 -16.05 -14.33
C TRP A 431 13.12 -16.67 -13.78
N PHE A 432 13.23 -17.89 -13.26
CA PHE A 432 12.13 -18.62 -12.67
C PHE A 432 12.33 -18.68 -11.16
N LEU A 433 11.39 -18.10 -10.44
CA LEU A 433 11.24 -18.31 -9.01
C LEU A 433 10.43 -19.60 -8.82
N THR A 434 11.05 -20.60 -8.21
CA THR A 434 10.43 -21.88 -7.88
C THR A 434 10.26 -21.98 -6.37
N LEU A 435 9.04 -22.31 -5.97
CA LEU A 435 8.70 -22.65 -4.59
C LEU A 435 8.20 -24.09 -4.58
N SER A 436 8.95 -24.97 -3.95
CA SER A 436 8.53 -26.34 -3.67
C SER A 436 8.23 -26.48 -2.18
N GLN A 437 7.20 -27.27 -1.87
CA GLN A 437 6.86 -27.63 -0.51
C GLN A 437 6.59 -29.13 -0.40
N THR A 438 6.88 -29.71 0.75
CA THR A 438 6.45 -31.07 1.12
C THR A 438 6.00 -31.05 2.56
N LEU A 439 4.72 -31.34 2.78
CA LEU A 439 4.12 -31.52 4.10
C LEU A 439 4.07 -33.01 4.41
N SER A 440 4.58 -33.38 5.58
CA SER A 440 4.59 -34.76 6.09
C SER A 440 4.12 -34.79 7.54
N ASP A 441 3.56 -35.91 7.96
CA ASP A 441 3.41 -36.29 9.36
C ASP A 441 4.30 -37.51 9.68
N LYS A 442 4.08 -38.12 10.84
CA LYS A 442 4.77 -39.34 11.29
C LYS A 442 4.54 -40.57 10.39
N ASP A 443 3.44 -40.59 9.63
CA ASP A 443 3.04 -41.71 8.79
C ASP A 443 3.55 -41.55 7.34
N GLY A 444 3.97 -40.33 6.96
CA GLY A 444 4.71 -40.04 5.74
C GLY A 444 4.29 -38.74 5.07
N VAL A 445 4.49 -38.67 3.75
CA VAL A 445 4.16 -37.48 2.95
C VAL A 445 2.65 -37.37 2.78
N ILE A 446 2.09 -36.23 3.19
CA ILE A 446 0.68 -35.87 3.02
C ILE A 446 0.48 -35.13 1.70
N ALA A 447 1.35 -34.15 1.43
CA ALA A 447 1.24 -33.28 0.27
C ALA A 447 2.62 -32.85 -0.24
N ALA A 448 2.80 -32.86 -1.55
CA ALA A 448 3.99 -32.32 -2.18
C ALA A 448 3.58 -31.54 -3.43
N GLY A 449 4.23 -30.40 -3.66
CA GLY A 449 3.92 -29.55 -4.80
C GLY A 449 5.05 -28.61 -5.13
N SER A 450 5.18 -28.25 -6.40
CA SER A 450 6.12 -27.23 -6.87
C SER A 450 5.43 -26.25 -7.81
N VAL A 451 5.73 -24.96 -7.65
CA VAL A 451 5.25 -23.92 -8.53
C VAL A 451 6.42 -23.08 -9.01
N ALA A 452 6.53 -22.92 -10.33
CA ALA A 452 7.49 -22.03 -10.96
C ALA A 452 6.78 -20.79 -11.52
N ARG A 453 7.38 -19.62 -11.30
CA ARG A 453 6.91 -18.34 -11.82
C ARG A 453 8.04 -17.60 -12.53
N ARG A 454 7.82 -17.36 -13.82
CA ARG A 454 8.70 -16.53 -14.62
C ARG A 454 8.62 -15.08 -14.16
N THR A 455 9.77 -14.46 -14.01
CA THR A 455 9.97 -13.07 -13.63
C THR A 455 11.20 -12.52 -14.35
N SER A 456 11.49 -11.24 -14.19
CA SER A 456 12.70 -10.61 -14.72
C SER A 456 13.66 -10.30 -13.57
N PRO A 457 14.99 -10.36 -13.77
CA PRO A 457 15.96 -9.99 -12.75
C PRO A 457 15.71 -8.59 -12.21
N GLU A 458 15.10 -7.74 -13.03
CA GLU A 458 14.97 -6.32 -12.75
C GLU A 458 13.63 -5.92 -12.12
N ALA A 459 12.54 -6.68 -12.35
CA ALA A 459 11.22 -6.36 -11.82
C ALA A 459 10.23 -7.54 -11.80
N GLY A 460 9.26 -7.47 -10.88
CA GLY A 460 8.10 -8.38 -10.83
C GLY A 460 8.31 -9.56 -9.89
N ASN A 461 9.39 -9.52 -9.13
CA ASN A 461 9.81 -10.60 -8.25
C ASN A 461 8.83 -10.79 -7.10
N ILE A 462 8.38 -9.70 -6.49
CA ILE A 462 7.39 -9.75 -5.40
C ILE A 462 6.04 -10.27 -5.91
N ARG A 463 5.61 -9.83 -7.09
CA ARG A 463 4.36 -10.32 -7.68
C ARG A 463 4.43 -11.82 -7.98
N ALA A 464 5.57 -12.31 -8.49
CA ALA A 464 5.79 -13.73 -8.72
C ALA A 464 5.79 -14.52 -7.40
N ALA A 465 6.46 -14.02 -6.36
CA ALA A 465 6.49 -14.62 -5.03
C ALA A 465 5.11 -14.67 -4.38
N MET A 466 4.33 -13.58 -4.39
CA MET A 466 2.95 -13.55 -3.92
C MET A 466 2.10 -14.63 -4.57
N LYS A 467 2.22 -14.79 -5.90
CA LYS A 467 1.48 -15.82 -6.64
C LYS A 467 1.93 -17.23 -6.28
N ALA A 468 3.24 -17.45 -6.19
CA ALA A 468 3.82 -18.75 -5.87
C ALA A 468 3.36 -19.22 -4.48
N VAL A 469 3.54 -18.36 -3.48
CA VAL A 469 3.09 -18.59 -2.10
C VAL A 469 1.61 -18.85 -2.04
N ARG A 470 0.78 -18.01 -2.68
CA ARG A 470 -0.69 -18.15 -2.62
C ARG A 470 -1.13 -19.54 -3.10
N LEU A 471 -0.62 -19.99 -4.25
CA LEU A 471 -1.01 -21.28 -4.82
C LEU A 471 -0.55 -22.47 -3.96
N GLN A 472 0.64 -22.38 -3.37
CA GLN A 472 1.17 -23.44 -2.50
C GLN A 472 0.43 -23.49 -1.15
N ARG A 473 0.10 -22.33 -0.59
CA ARG A 473 -0.74 -22.23 0.62
C ARG A 473 -2.15 -22.74 0.36
N GLU A 474 -2.75 -22.41 -0.78
CA GLU A 474 -4.06 -22.94 -1.19
C GLU A 474 -4.05 -24.47 -1.26
N GLU A 475 -2.97 -25.08 -1.74
CA GLU A 475 -2.84 -26.54 -1.75
C GLU A 475 -2.64 -27.12 -0.34
N LEU A 476 -1.81 -26.48 0.48
CA LEU A 476 -1.60 -26.91 1.86
C LEU A 476 -2.88 -26.88 2.69
N LEU A 477 -3.69 -25.82 2.53
CA LEU A 477 -4.97 -25.63 3.23
C LEU A 477 -6.02 -26.70 2.88
N LYS A 478 -5.94 -27.33 1.69
CA LYS A 478 -6.83 -28.46 1.34
C LYS A 478 -6.51 -29.72 2.15
N GLN A 479 -5.27 -29.85 2.64
CA GLN A 479 -4.75 -31.04 3.29
C GLN A 479 -4.63 -30.86 4.82
N THR A 480 -4.99 -29.68 5.33
CA THR A 480 -4.80 -29.30 6.74
C THR A 480 -6.11 -28.78 7.32
N ASP A 481 -7.05 -29.69 7.59
CA ASP A 481 -8.38 -29.35 8.12
C ASP A 481 -8.34 -28.59 9.47
N TRP A 482 -7.25 -28.73 10.23
CA TRP A 482 -7.03 -28.03 11.49
C TRP A 482 -6.57 -26.57 11.32
N LEU A 483 -6.22 -26.16 10.09
CA LEU A 483 -5.87 -24.79 9.66
C LEU A 483 -7.05 -24.04 8.99
N ARG A 484 -8.28 -24.57 9.07
CA ARG A 484 -9.45 -24.02 8.37
C ARG A 484 -9.67 -22.51 8.59
N PRO A 485 -10.20 -21.81 7.56
CA PRO A 485 -10.25 -20.35 7.49
C PRO A 485 -11.01 -19.74 8.67
N GLY A 486 -10.32 -18.87 9.40
CA GLY A 486 -10.69 -18.35 10.72
C GLY A 486 -9.57 -18.46 11.74
N SER A 487 -8.60 -19.37 11.51
CA SER A 487 -7.44 -19.61 12.38
C SER A 487 -6.10 -19.09 11.84
N VAL A 488 -6.08 -18.33 10.73
CA VAL A 488 -4.86 -17.64 10.27
C VAL A 488 -4.64 -16.46 11.21
N GLN A 489 -4.07 -16.74 12.36
CA GLN A 489 -3.72 -15.73 13.33
C GLN A 489 -2.36 -15.14 12.96
N VAL A 490 -2.34 -13.87 12.52
CA VAL A 490 -1.15 -13.05 12.67
C VAL A 490 -0.86 -12.95 14.17
N PRO A 491 0.33 -13.37 14.64
CA PRO A 491 0.64 -13.36 16.06
C PRO A 491 0.44 -11.96 16.64
N GLY A 492 -0.01 -11.87 17.88
CA GLY A 492 0.07 -10.62 18.65
C GLY A 492 1.48 -10.05 18.48
N LYS A 493 1.60 -8.80 18.02
CA LYS A 493 2.91 -8.23 17.66
C LYS A 493 3.83 -8.41 18.82
N PHE A 494 5.00 -9.01 18.58
CA PHE A 494 5.95 -9.44 19.59
C PHE A 494 6.15 -8.33 20.63
N THR A 495 5.35 -8.42 21.68
CA THR A 495 5.42 -7.52 22.83
C THR A 495 6.50 -8.12 23.72
N GLU A 496 7.18 -7.24 24.44
CA GLU A 496 8.49 -7.40 25.08
C GLU A 496 8.61 -8.54 26.12
N ALA A 497 7.67 -9.47 26.20
CA ALA A 497 7.56 -10.48 27.26
C ALA A 497 7.58 -11.95 26.81
N GLU A 498 7.36 -12.31 25.54
CA GLU A 498 7.17 -13.74 25.17
C GLU A 498 8.33 -14.38 24.40
N ALA A 499 9.32 -13.61 23.95
CA ALA A 499 10.49 -14.15 23.24
C ALA A 499 11.74 -14.34 24.14
N ALA A 500 11.60 -14.18 25.45
CA ALA A 500 12.64 -14.46 26.43
C ALA A 500 12.11 -15.47 27.44
N ASN A 501 12.72 -16.66 27.47
CA ASN A 501 12.43 -17.83 28.32
C ASN A 501 11.24 -18.71 27.89
N ARG A 502 11.54 -19.73 27.06
CA ARG A 502 11.53 -21.14 27.47
C ARG A 502 12.12 -22.05 26.40
#